data_AF-A0A8J7HD38-F1
#
_entry.id   AF-A0A8J7HD38-F1
#
_cell.length_a   1.000
_cell.length_b   1.000
_cell.length_c   1.000
_cell.angle_alpha   90.00
_cell.angle_beta   90.00
_cell.angle_gamma   90.00
#
_symmetry.space_group_name_H-M   'P 1'
#
loop_
_entity.id
_entity.type
_entity.pdbx_description
1 polymer ?
#
loop_
_entity_poly.entity_id
_entity_poly.type
_entity_poly.pdbx_seq_one_letter_code
_entity_poly.pdbx_strand_id
1 'polypeptide(L)'
;MNKPDDELELDLKPRATETVSIEIPTETLQSLKKIAANRDMSLDALIKFYVGQSLRQDLANLSLFYHFGRTQSLKAFRGFNF
;
A
#
# COMPACT_ATOMS: atom_id res chain seq x y z
N MET A 1 42.65 14.00 -20.37
CA MET A 1 41.62 13.04 -20.84
C MET A 1 40.73 12.74 -19.66
N ASN A 2 39.51 13.28 -19.63
CA ASN A 2 38.52 12.99 -18.60
C ASN A 2 37.63 11.86 -19.12
N LYS A 3 37.58 10.73 -18.41
CA LYS A 3 36.66 9.63 -18.74
C LYS A 3 35.23 10.09 -18.45
N PRO A 4 34.26 9.81 -19.35
CA PRO A 4 32.87 10.19 -19.15
C PRO A 4 32.26 9.33 -18.04
N ASP A 5 31.27 9.94 -17.39
CA ASP A 5 30.57 9.48 -16.20
C ASP A 5 30.19 8.00 -16.24
N ASP A 6 30.49 7.28 -15.16
CA ASP A 6 29.94 5.96 -14.88
C ASP A 6 28.40 6.07 -14.90
N GLU A 7 27.77 5.60 -15.97
CA GLU A 7 26.31 5.46 -16.08
C GLU A 7 25.83 4.54 -14.95
N LEU A 8 25.17 5.13 -13.96
CA LEU A 8 24.48 4.39 -12.90
C LEU A 8 23.28 3.66 -13.52
N GLU A 9 23.49 2.44 -14.02
CA GLU A 9 22.40 1.58 -14.49
C GLU A 9 21.48 1.23 -13.31
N LEU A 10 20.26 1.78 -13.34
CA LEU A 10 19.22 1.51 -12.35
C LEU A 10 18.56 0.16 -12.68
N ASP A 11 19.11 -0.94 -12.17
CA ASP A 11 18.52 -2.29 -12.30
C ASP A 11 17.27 -2.43 -11.42
N LEU A 12 16.14 -1.95 -11.94
CA LEU A 12 14.83 -2.12 -11.31
C LEU A 12 14.30 -3.52 -11.58
N LYS A 13 14.58 -4.45 -10.66
CA LYS A 13 14.00 -5.80 -10.73
C LYS A 13 12.46 -5.74 -10.77
N PRO A 14 11.81 -6.36 -11.78
CA PRO A 14 10.36 -6.45 -11.83
C PRO A 14 9.83 -7.15 -10.57
N ARG A 15 8.80 -6.56 -9.96
CA ARG A 15 8.11 -7.19 -8.84
C ARG A 15 7.20 -8.31 -9.38
N ALA A 16 7.12 -9.44 -8.67
CA ALA A 16 6.12 -10.45 -8.95
C ALA A 16 4.71 -9.84 -8.85
N THR A 17 3.89 -10.08 -9.87
CA THR A 17 2.51 -9.58 -9.97
C THR A 17 1.56 -10.73 -10.26
N GLU A 18 0.33 -10.59 -9.78
CA GLU A 18 -0.77 -11.50 -10.07
C GLU A 18 -1.96 -10.69 -10.60
N THR A 19 -2.69 -11.25 -11.56
CA THR A 19 -3.88 -10.61 -12.13
C THR A 19 -5.11 -11.02 -11.34
N VAL A 20 -5.86 -10.02 -10.85
CA VAL A 20 -7.15 -10.23 -10.17
C VAL A 20 -8.25 -9.64 -11.06
N SER A 21 -9.25 -10.45 -11.39
CA SER A 21 -10.46 -10.00 -12.10
C SER A 21 -11.59 -9.76 -11.10
N ILE A 22 -12.22 -8.59 -11.18
CA ILE A 22 -13.33 -8.20 -10.31
C ILE A 22 -14.47 -7.58 -11.12
N GLU A 23 -15.70 -7.91 -10.77
CA GLU A 23 -16.88 -7.22 -11.29
C GLU A 23 -17.06 -5.89 -10.55
N ILE A 24 -17.19 -4.80 -11.30
CA ILE A 24 -17.40 -3.45 -10.74
C ILE A 24 -18.70 -2.91 -11.32
N PRO A 25 -19.62 -2.38 -10.49
CA PRO A 25 -20.82 -1.72 -10.98
C PRO A 25 -20.48 -0.63 -11.99
N THR A 26 -21.24 -0.55 -13.08
CA THR A 26 -20.97 0.37 -14.19
C THR A 26 -20.85 1.83 -13.73
N GLU A 27 -21.71 2.25 -12.81
CA GLU A 27 -21.69 3.61 -12.24
C GLU A 27 -20.41 3.89 -11.46
N THR A 28 -19.91 2.90 -10.70
CA THR A 28 -18.64 2.99 -9.99
C THR A 28 -17.48 3.11 -10.96
N LEU A 29 -17.47 2.32 -12.04
CA LEU A 29 -16.45 2.40 -13.08
C LEU A 29 -16.44 3.78 -13.78
N GLN A 30 -17.62 4.35 -14.06
CA GLN A 30 -17.74 5.70 -14.61
C GLN A 30 -17.18 6.76 -13.65
N SER A 31 -17.48 6.62 -12.35
CA SER A 31 -16.96 7.51 -11.31
C SER A 31 -15.44 7.43 -11.22
N LEU A 32 -14.86 6.22 -11.25
CA LEU A 32 -13.41 6.01 -11.26
C LEU A 32 -12.75 6.67 -12.47
N LYS A 33 -13.33 6.52 -13.68
CA LYS A 33 -12.82 7.17 -14.90
C LYS A 33 -12.83 8.69 -14.78
N LYS A 34 -13.91 9.28 -14.24
CA LYS A 34 -14.02 10.73 -14.02
C LYS A 34 -12.93 11.25 -13.07
N ILE A 35 -12.69 10.54 -11.96
CA ILE A 35 -11.66 10.94 -11.00
C ILE A 35 -10.25 10.77 -11.60
N ALA A 36 -10.02 9.70 -12.37
CA ALA A 36 -8.74 9.48 -13.03
C ALA A 36 -8.41 10.64 -13.98
N ALA A 37 -9.39 11.06 -14.79
CA ALA A 37 -9.26 12.23 -15.67
C ALA A 37 -9.00 13.53 -14.90
N ASN A 38 -9.74 13.79 -13.81
CA ASN A 38 -9.54 14.99 -12.99
C ASN A 38 -8.18 15.06 -12.28
N ARG A 39 -7.48 13.93 -12.13
CA ARG A 39 -6.17 13.84 -11.46
C ARG A 39 -5.02 13.64 -12.46
N ASP A 40 -5.30 13.67 -13.76
CA ASP A 40 -4.34 13.36 -14.83
C ASP A 40 -3.66 11.99 -14.63
N MET A 41 -4.43 10.98 -14.22
CA MET A 41 -3.96 9.61 -14.01
C MET A 41 -4.68 8.64 -14.94
N SER A 42 -4.01 7.53 -15.27
CA SER A 42 -4.70 6.39 -15.88
C SER A 42 -5.66 5.74 -14.88
N LEU A 43 -6.71 5.07 -15.37
CA LEU A 43 -7.64 4.34 -14.52
C LEU A 43 -6.91 3.27 -13.67
N ASP A 44 -5.98 2.55 -14.28
CA ASP A 44 -5.15 1.54 -13.60
C ASP A 44 -4.30 2.16 -12.47
N ALA A 45 -3.65 3.30 -12.73
CA ALA A 45 -2.86 4.00 -11.73
C ALA A 45 -3.72 4.48 -10.55
N LEU A 46 -4.92 4.98 -10.83
CA LEU A 46 -5.86 5.40 -9.78
C LEU A 46 -6.30 4.21 -8.91
N ILE A 47 -6.66 3.07 -9.53
CA ILE A 47 -7.07 1.87 -8.81
C ILE A 47 -5.93 1.36 -7.92
N LYS A 48 -4.71 1.24 -8.46
CA LYS A 48 -3.52 0.84 -7.69
C LYS A 48 -3.26 1.80 -6.53
N PHE A 49 -3.44 3.11 -6.76
CA PHE A 49 -3.28 4.12 -5.73
C PHE A 49 -4.30 3.95 -4.59
N TYR A 50 -5.59 3.84 -4.90
CA TYR A 50 -6.65 3.66 -3.89
C TYR A 50 -6.49 2.36 -3.10
N VAL A 51 -6.25 1.25 -3.79
CA VAL A 51 -6.00 -0.05 -3.15
C VAL A 51 -4.79 0.05 -2.22
N GLY A 52 -3.68 0.60 -2.71
CA GLY A 52 -2.47 0.74 -1.91
C GLY A 52 -2.63 1.70 -0.71
N GLN A 53 -3.39 2.78 -0.87
CA GLN A 53 -3.63 3.75 0.20
C GLN A 53 -4.40 3.11 1.36
N SER A 54 -5.57 2.54 1.09
CA SER A 54 -6.41 1.92 2.13
C SER A 54 -5.72 0.72 2.76
N LEU A 55 -5.08 -0.15 1.96
CA LEU A 55 -4.39 -1.32 2.49
C LEU A 55 -3.24 -0.95 3.44
N ARG A 56 -2.45 0.08 3.13
CA ARG A 56 -1.40 0.55 4.04
C ARG A 56 -1.95 1.07 5.36
N GLN A 57 -3.10 1.75 5.33
CA GLN A 57 -3.78 2.22 6.54
C GLN A 57 -4.26 1.03 7.39
N ASP A 58 -4.90 0.04 6.76
CA ASP A 58 -5.38 -1.15 7.45
C ASP A 58 -4.24 -1.97 8.08
N LEU A 59 -3.14 -2.17 7.34
CA LEU A 59 -1.95 -2.87 7.85
C LEU A 59 -1.30 -2.13 9.03
N ALA A 60 -1.26 -0.80 9.00
CA ALA A 60 -0.76 -0.01 10.11
C ALA A 60 -1.66 -0.18 11.36
N ASN A 61 -2.98 -0.16 11.17
CA ASN A 61 -3.95 -0.35 12.26
C ASN A 61 -3.87 -1.75 12.87
N LEU A 62 -3.73 -2.79 12.05
CA LEU A 62 -3.53 -4.16 12.51
C LEU A 62 -2.24 -4.27 13.35
N SER A 63 -1.14 -3.71 12.86
CA SER A 63 0.14 -3.72 13.59
C SER A 63 0.05 -3.02 14.95
N LEU A 64 -0.66 -1.88 14.99
CA LEU A 64 -0.91 -1.13 16.22
C LEU A 64 -1.74 -1.95 17.22
N PHE A 65 -2.82 -2.60 16.76
CA PHE A 65 -3.66 -3.44 17.62
C PHE A 65 -2.89 -4.64 18.18
N TYR A 66 -2.09 -5.34 17.36
CA TYR A 66 -1.25 -6.45 17.85
C TYR A 66 -0.20 -5.99 18.88
N HIS A 67 0.37 -4.80 18.72
CA HIS A 67 1.27 -4.23 19.72
C HIS A 67 0.53 -3.85 21.00
N PHE A 68 -0.63 -3.21 20.89
CA PHE A 68 -1.42 -2.77 22.04
C PHE A 68 -2.02 -3.93 22.85
N GLY A 69 -2.46 -5.01 22.18
CA GLY A 69 -2.89 -6.24 22.84
C GLY A 69 -1.77 -6.93 23.63
N ARG A 70 -0.53 -6.93 23.10
CA ARG A 70 0.66 -7.44 23.81
C ARG A 70 1.03 -6.58 25.00
N THR A 71 0.92 -5.26 24.92
CA THR A 71 1.30 -4.38 26.04
C THR A 71 0.32 -4.41 27.20
N GLN A 72 -0.99 -4.64 26.96
CA GLN A 72 -1.96 -4.87 28.03
C GLN A 72 -1.78 -6.24 28.70
N SER A 73 -1.50 -7.30 27.93
CA SER A 73 -1.17 -8.62 28.47
C SER A 73 0.12 -8.60 29.32
N LEU A 74 1.16 -7.87 28.88
CA LEU A 74 2.40 -7.71 29.65
C LEU A 74 2.24 -6.86 30.92
N LYS A 75 1.35 -5.86 30.93
CA LYS A 75 1.03 -5.11 32.15
C LYS A 75 0.21 -5.93 33.15
N ALA A 76 -0.71 -6.78 32.67
CA ALA A 76 -1.42 -7.74 33.52
C ALA A 76 -0.47 -8.81 34.10
N PHE A 77 0.52 -9.26 33.33
CA PHE A 77 1.51 -10.25 33.80
C PHE A 77 2.59 -9.66 34.72
N ARG A 78 2.89 -8.35 34.62
CA ARG A 78 3.82 -7.64 35.51
C ARG A 78 3.16 -7.06 36.77
N GLY A 79 1.83 -7.19 36.92
CA GLY A 79 1.09 -6.82 38.13
C GLY A 79 0.96 -7.94 39.16
N PHE A 80 1.51 -9.12 38.89
CA PHE A 80 1.57 -10.25 39.82
C PHE A 80 3.03 -10.72 39.94
N ASN A 81 3.79 -10.14 40.86
CA ASN A 81 4.91 -10.80 41.53
C ASN A 81 5.32 -9.96 42.75
N PHE A 82 4.96 -10.51 43.92
CA PHE A 82 5.34 -10.21 45.31
C PHE A 82 5.04 -8.83 45.89
#